data_AF-A0A6C0KXR9-F1
#
_entry.id   AF-A0A6C0KXR9-F1
#
_cell.length_a   1.000
_cell.length_b   1.000
_cell.length_c   1.000
_cell.angle_alpha   90.00
_cell.angle_beta   90.00
_cell.angle_gamma   90.00
#
_symmetry.space_group_name_H-M   'P 1'
#
loop_
_entity.id
_entity.type
_entity.pdbx_description
1 polymer ?
#
loop_
_entity_poly.entity_id
_entity_poly.type
_entity_poly.pdbx_seq_one_letter_code
_entity_poly.pdbx_strand_id
1 'polypeptide(L)'
;MSISPALNLKLALYFENCAKMLEDAVREGVIIPNNDMLTLYGFYKQGTVGDCNTSQPGMLDFKGKSKWKQWNSLKGMDQNVAKAMYVQTAINIDLFSL
;
A
#
# COMPACT_ATOMS: atom_id res chain seq x y z
N MET A 1 23.30 1.20 2.22
CA MET A 1 23.23 1.99 3.47
C MET A 1 22.14 1.35 4.31
N SER A 2 22.49 0.65 5.39
CA SER A 2 21.51 -0.03 6.24
C SER A 2 20.76 1.00 7.10
N ILE A 3 19.44 0.97 7.03
CA ILE A 3 18.57 1.81 7.86
C ILE A 3 18.72 1.36 9.32
N SER A 4 18.78 2.31 10.26
CA SER A 4 18.91 1.97 11.69
C SER A 4 17.66 1.23 12.19
N PRO A 5 17.79 0.33 13.18
CA PRO A 5 16.64 -0.39 13.75
C PRO A 5 15.53 0.54 14.26
N ALA A 6 15.91 1.68 14.85
CA ALA A 6 14.96 2.68 15.34
C ALA A 6 14.16 3.34 14.21
N LEU A 7 14.79 3.60 13.06
CA LEU A 7 14.11 4.19 11.90
C LEU A 7 13.16 3.18 11.25
N ASN A 8 13.54 1.90 11.19
CA ASN A 8 12.65 0.82 10.71
C ASN A 8 11.41 0.67 11.60
N LEU A 9 11.55 0.75 12.92
CA LEU A 9 10.42 0.66 13.85
C LEU A 9 9.45 1.84 13.69
N LYS A 10 9.96 3.06 13.56
CA LYS A 10 9.13 4.25 13.31
C LYS A 10 8.37 4.13 11.99
N LEU A 11 9.04 3.68 10.93
CA LEU A 11 8.43 3.49 9.63
C LEU A 11 7.30 2.45 9.68
N ALA A 12 7.52 1.33 10.37
CA ALA A 12 6.49 0.32 10.57
C ALA A 12 5.27 0.89 11.31
N LEU A 13 5.49 1.64 12.39
CA LEU A 13 4.41 2.29 13.14
C LEU A 13 3.60 3.28 12.28
N TYR A 14 4.27 4.14 11.49
CA TYR A 14 3.58 5.06 10.61
C TYR A 14 2.78 4.33 9.52
N PHE A 15 3.35 3.28 8.94
CA PHE A 15 2.67 2.45 7.96
C PHE A 15 1.39 1.82 8.54
N GLU A 16 1.48 1.21 9.72
CA GLU A 16 0.34 0.60 10.42
C GLU A 16 -0.74 1.63 10.76
N ASN A 17 -0.35 2.81 11.25
CA ASN A 17 -1.29 3.90 11.53
C ASN A 17 -2.00 4.37 10.26
N CYS A 18 -1.28 4.58 9.15
CA CYS A 18 -1.88 4.96 7.87
C CYS A 18 -2.83 3.88 7.35
N ALA A 19 -2.49 2.60 7.50
CA ALA A 19 -3.34 1.49 7.09
C ALA A 19 -4.64 1.45 7.89
N LYS A 20 -4.56 1.67 9.21
CA LYS A 20 -5.74 1.77 10.07
C LYS A 20 -6.62 2.97 9.70
N MET A 21 -6.02 4.14 9.51
CA MET A 21 -6.78 5.33 9.09
C MET A 21 -7.48 5.13 7.75
N LEU A 22 -6.84 4.46 6.80
CA LEU A 22 -7.46 4.11 5.52
C LEU A 22 -8.68 3.21 5.72
N GLU A 23 -8.56 2.19 6.58
CA GLU A 23 -9.66 1.27 6.89
C GLU A 23 -10.83 2.00 7.57
N ASP A 24 -10.55 2.86 8.55
CA ASP A 24 -11.54 3.67 9.25
C ASP A 24 -12.25 4.65 8.29
N ALA A 25 -11.51 5.36 7.43
CA ALA A 25 -12.09 6.25 6.42
C ALA A 25 -13.03 5.50 5.46
N VAL A 26 -12.61 4.33 4.98
CA VAL A 26 -13.46 3.48 4.11
C VAL A 26 -14.72 3.01 4.86
N ARG A 27 -14.58 2.62 6.13
CA ARG A 27 -15.70 2.22 7.00
C ARG A 27 -16.70 3.38 7.20
N GLU A 28 -16.21 4.60 7.26
CA GLU A 28 -17.01 5.82 7.43
C GLU A 28 -17.57 6.38 6.11
N GLY A 29 -17.29 5.71 4.99
CA GLY A 29 -17.84 6.05 3.69
C GLY A 29 -17.08 7.15 2.94
N VAL A 30 -15.86 7.47 3.38
CA VAL A 30 -14.97 8.37 2.66
C VAL A 30 -14.62 7.78 1.31
N ILE A 31 -14.84 8.56 0.25
CA ILE A 31 -14.59 8.14 -1.13
C ILE A 31 -13.15 8.46 -1.50
N ILE A 32 -12.34 7.41 -1.65
CA ILE A 32 -10.96 7.51 -2.13
C ILE A 32 -10.94 7.17 -3.62
N PRO A 33 -10.28 7.97 -4.48
CA PRO A 33 -10.20 7.66 -5.90
C PRO A 33 -9.64 6.26 -6.15
N ASN A 34 -10.23 5.54 -7.11
CA ASN A 34 -9.86 4.15 -7.39
C ASN A 34 -8.37 3.97 -7.69
N ASN A 35 -7.72 4.95 -8.34
CA ASN A 35 -6.29 4.90 -8.65
C ASN A 35 -5.43 4.98 -7.38
N ASP A 36 -5.83 5.80 -6.41
CA ASP A 36 -5.12 5.94 -5.13
C ASP A 36 -5.30 4.69 -4.29
N MET A 37 -6.53 4.16 -4.21
CA MET A 37 -6.82 2.89 -3.54
C MET A 37 -6.01 1.72 -4.15
N LEU A 38 -5.87 1.70 -5.47
CA LEU A 38 -5.07 0.70 -6.16
C LEU A 38 -3.59 0.85 -5.84
N THR A 39 -3.06 2.08 -5.88
CA THR A 39 -1.67 2.40 -5.54
C THR A 39 -1.33 2.00 -4.11
N LEU A 40 -2.18 2.38 -3.15
CA LEU A 40 -2.07 2.00 -1.74
C LEU A 40 -2.10 0.48 -1.57
N TYR A 41 -2.99 -0.23 -2.28
CA TYR A 41 -3.01 -1.69 -2.28
C TYR A 41 -1.67 -2.30 -2.73
N GLY A 42 -1.07 -1.78 -3.81
CA GLY A 42 0.21 -2.26 -4.30
C GLY A 42 1.33 -2.12 -3.27
N PHE A 43 1.50 -0.92 -2.72
CA PHE A 43 2.51 -0.67 -1.70
C PHE A 43 2.25 -1.43 -0.41
N TYR A 44 0.98 -1.59 -0.01
CA TYR A 44 0.61 -2.39 1.15
C TYR A 44 1.03 -3.85 0.98
N LYS A 45 0.72 -4.45 -0.17
CA LYS A 45 1.10 -5.84 -0.47
C LYS A 45 2.62 -6.00 -0.56
N GLN A 46 3.33 -5.08 -1.22
CA GLN A 46 4.79 -5.14 -1.28
C GLN A 46 5.43 -4.94 0.09
N GLY A 47 4.91 -4.02 0.91
CA GLY A 47 5.43 -3.73 2.26
C GLY A 47 5.18 -4.83 3.29
N THR A 48 4.15 -5.67 3.10
CA THR A 48 3.77 -6.74 4.05
C THR A 48 4.18 -8.14 3.58
N VAL A 49 4.01 -8.44 2.29
CA VAL A 49 4.30 -9.75 1.71
C VAL A 49 5.64 -9.76 0.97
N GLY A 50 6.06 -8.62 0.42
CA GLY A 50 7.14 -8.56 -0.56
C GLY A 50 6.62 -8.83 -1.97
N ASP A 51 7.48 -9.41 -2.81
CA ASP A 51 7.19 -9.66 -4.23
C ASP A 51 5.89 -10.44 -4.45
N CYS A 52 5.16 -10.06 -5.52
CA CYS A 52 3.95 -10.77 -5.93
C CYS A 52 4.22 -12.26 -6.18
N ASN A 53 3.56 -13.09 -5.39
CA ASN A 53 3.72 -14.55 -5.35
C ASN A 53 2.45 -15.30 -5.78
N THR A 54 1.52 -14.59 -6.43
CA THR A 54 0.24 -15.15 -6.89
C THR A 54 0.17 -15.17 -8.41
N SER A 55 -0.57 -16.13 -8.97
CA SER A 55 -0.85 -16.18 -10.41
C SER A 55 -1.75 -15.02 -10.84
N GLN A 56 -1.59 -14.60 -12.09
CA GLN A 56 -2.47 -13.58 -12.68
C GLN A 56 -3.93 -14.03 -12.66
N PRO A 57 -4.88 -13.21 -12.17
CA PRO A 57 -6.31 -13.51 -12.23
C PRO A 57 -6.83 -13.68 -13.66
N GLY A 58 -7.92 -14.43 -13.80
CA GLY A 58 -8.58 -14.67 -15.08
C GLY A 58 -9.09 -13.39 -15.76
N MET A 59 -9.27 -13.43 -17.08
CA MET A 59 -9.56 -12.24 -17.90
C MET A 59 -10.86 -11.51 -17.54
N LEU A 60 -11.83 -12.21 -16.93
CA LEU A 60 -13.11 -11.64 -16.50
C LEU A 60 -13.04 -10.96 -15.12
N ASP A 61 -11.98 -11.21 -14.33
CA ASP A 61 -11.79 -10.54 -13.03
C ASP A 61 -10.98 -9.24 -13.21
N PHE A 62 -11.65 -8.20 -13.69
CA PHE A 62 -11.00 -6.92 -13.95
C PHE A 62 -10.42 -6.28 -12.68
N LYS A 63 -11.11 -6.39 -11.55
CA LYS A 63 -10.67 -5.79 -10.27
C LYS A 63 -9.46 -6.52 -9.72
N GLY A 64 -9.50 -7.85 -9.66
CA GLY A 64 -8.37 -8.66 -9.23
C GLY A 64 -7.18 -8.51 -10.17
N LYS A 65 -7.41 -8.44 -11.49
CA LYS A 65 -6.35 -8.21 -12.48
C LYS A 65 -5.67 -6.85 -12.27
N SER A 66 -6.41 -5.78 -11.97
CA SER A 66 -5.81 -4.48 -11.66
C SER A 66 -4.98 -4.53 -10.39
N LYS A 67 -5.52 -5.12 -9.32
CA LYS A 67 -4.79 -5.32 -8.05
C LYS A 67 -3.50 -6.11 -8.25
N TRP A 68 -3.60 -7.23 -8.95
CA TRP A 68 -2.46 -8.08 -9.27
C TRP A 68 -1.42 -7.33 -10.12
N LYS A 69 -1.83 -6.60 -11.15
CA LYS A 69 -0.93 -5.80 -11.99
C LYS A 69 -0.16 -4.77 -11.16
N GLN A 70 -0.87 -4.06 -10.27
CA GLN A 70 -0.26 -3.04 -9.43
C GLN A 70 0.73 -3.62 -8.42
N TRP A 71 0.42 -4.76 -7.81
CA TRP A 71 1.37 -5.42 -6.91
C TRP A 71 2.56 -6.03 -7.68
N ASN A 72 2.29 -6.70 -8.81
CA ASN A 72 3.31 -7.35 -9.63
C ASN A 72 4.28 -6.35 -10.27
N SER A 73 3.87 -5.10 -10.55
CA SER A 73 4.76 -4.07 -11.09
C SER A 73 5.80 -3.57 -10.07
N LEU A 74 5.62 -3.87 -8.78
CA LEU A 74 6.53 -3.47 -7.69
C LEU A 74 7.58 -4.54 -7.36
N LYS A 75 7.65 -5.63 -8.15
CA LYS A 75 8.58 -6.74 -7.90
C LYS A 75 10.03 -6.25 -7.81
N GLY A 76 10.76 -6.69 -6.79
CA GLY A 76 12.13 -6.27 -6.49
C GLY A 76 12.24 -5.00 -5.64
N MET A 77 11.12 -4.32 -5.34
CA MET A 77 11.10 -3.20 -4.40
C MET A 77 11.27 -3.70 -2.96
N ASP A 78 12.17 -3.07 -2.22
CA ASP A 78 12.35 -3.36 -0.79
C ASP A 78 11.07 -3.06 0.03
N GLN A 79 10.81 -3.88 1.05
CA GLN A 79 9.60 -3.75 1.85
C GLN A 79 9.53 -2.43 2.62
N ASN A 80 10.66 -1.91 3.12
CA ASN A 80 10.68 -0.62 3.81
C ASN A 80 10.47 0.52 2.81
N VAL A 81 11.03 0.42 1.61
CA VAL A 81 10.72 1.38 0.53
C VAL A 81 9.23 1.38 0.22
N ALA A 82 8.59 0.22 0.09
CA ALA A 82 7.15 0.13 -0.14
C ALA A 82 6.33 0.73 1.01
N LYS A 83 6.70 0.49 2.27
CA LYS A 83 6.05 1.13 3.44
C LYS A 83 6.20 2.65 3.42
N ALA A 84 7.37 3.16 3.06
CA ALA A 84 7.61 4.60 2.95
C ALA A 84 6.75 5.23 1.84
N MET A 85 6.66 4.56 0.69
CA MET A 85 5.79 4.99 -0.42
C MET A 85 4.32 4.96 -0.03
N TYR A 86 3.87 3.94 0.71
CA TYR A 86 2.50 3.88 1.23
C TYR A 86 2.17 5.08 2.12
N VAL A 87 3.06 5.38 3.09
CA VAL A 87 2.89 6.54 3.99
C VAL A 87 2.86 7.84 3.18
N GLN A 88 3.77 8.00 2.21
CA GLN A 88 3.79 9.20 1.35
C GLN A 88 2.50 9.32 0.54
N THR A 89 1.99 8.24 -0.04
CA THR A 89 0.72 8.25 -0.78
C THR A 89 -0.45 8.60 0.13
N ALA A 90 -0.52 8.03 1.34
CA ALA A 90 -1.56 8.34 2.31
C ALA A 90 -1.56 9.83 2.73
N ILE A 91 -0.37 10.43 2.90
CA ILE A 91 -0.24 11.87 3.14
C ILE A 91 -0.74 12.68 1.95
N ASN A 92 -0.36 12.29 0.72
CA ASN A 92 -0.70 13.05 -0.49
C ASN A 92 -2.20 13.06 -0.82
N ILE A 93 -2.96 12.07 -0.36
CA ILE A 93 -4.42 12.03 -0.54
C ILE A 93 -5.17 12.70 0.62
N ASP A 94 -4.45 13.47 1.45
CA ASP A 94 -4.95 14.17 2.63
C ASP A 94 -5.73 13.26 3.59
N LEU A 95 -5.32 11.99 3.71
CA LEU A 95 -5.98 11.01 4.60
C LEU A 95 -6.01 11.47 6.07
N PHE A 96 -5.13 12.40 6.45
CA PHE A 96 -5.02 12.95 7.81
C PHE A 96 -5.95 14.13 8.08
N SER A 97 -6.59 14.67 7.04
CA SER A 97 -7.53 15.79 7.11
C SER A 97 -9.00 15.34 7.02
N LEU A 98 -9.22 14.03 6.85
CA LEU A 98 -10.52 13.36 6.73
C LEU A 98 -10.93 12.80 8.09
#